data_AF-A0A6C2UPX9-F1
#
_entry.id   AF-A0A6C2UPX9-F1
#
_cell.length_a   1.000
_cell.length_b   1.000
_cell.length_c   1.000
_cell.angle_alpha   90.00
_cell.angle_beta   90.00
_cell.angle_gamma   90.00
#
_symmetry.space_group_name_H-M   'P 1'
#
loop_
_entity.id
_entity.type
_entity.pdbx_description
1 polymer ?
#
loop_
_entity_poly.entity_id
_entity_poly.type
_entity_poly.pdbx_seq_one_letter_code
_entity_poly.pdbx_strand_id
1 'polypeptide(L)'
;MNLSIELKTRIYNHIGKIQQHLDAFEADEQREIVESIETHIHDALEARTAGEPTMALLDAIIAEMDPPESYGSAPLIAPSNSTSLSSGRKIFFFSSIATLCILFIAIWLSDPFSSHWMSEAAPEESAASSRAIPPGGGLKKSTAVKPSPLVGKWTAIDLVSSINEFNPSQTKWTGELELKGLQFFTDGTTDKPWWTWKDDRLFHSGDQSEAEFSIKTFGDVGYLFLEWMSGDVLEKGLPPKYYVLKRGEYSEETLGNQIVAGVGCGAFKVGASREDLIETLGMPDPGSTDRWLQWKKKHHIHCLIDSSRDAFELRFDRGFNGKTAESIGFGSTEKEAVAAYGQPNDILDKGSAKKLEWSNQGILMWISDQGVTQTVIFKPY
;
A
#
# COMPACT_ATOMS: atom_id res chain seq x y z
N MET A 1 -0.78 -1.68 -10.84
CA MET A 1 0.02 -1.75 -12.08
C MET A 1 1.44 -1.25 -11.83
N ASN A 2 2.50 -1.94 -12.29
CA ASN A 2 3.88 -1.47 -12.10
C ASN A 2 4.29 -0.56 -13.26
N LEU A 3 4.43 0.74 -13.01
CA LEU A 3 4.85 1.72 -14.03
C LEU A 3 6.37 1.79 -14.12
N SER A 4 6.88 2.00 -15.34
CA SER A 4 8.30 2.35 -15.54
C SER A 4 8.63 3.67 -14.82
N ILE A 5 9.91 3.85 -14.48
CA ILE A 5 10.40 5.06 -13.80
C ILE A 5 10.05 6.31 -14.63
N GLU A 6 10.22 6.24 -15.96
CA GLU A 6 9.92 7.35 -16.87
C GLU A 6 8.44 7.78 -16.79
N LEU A 7 7.50 6.83 -16.75
CA LEU A 7 6.08 7.11 -16.63
C LEU A 7 5.75 7.75 -15.27
N LYS A 8 6.30 7.22 -14.18
CA LYS A 8 6.12 7.80 -12.84
C LYS A 8 6.61 9.25 -12.81
N THR A 9 7.82 9.50 -13.33
CA THR A 9 8.37 10.85 -13.44
C THR A 9 7.47 11.78 -14.25
N ARG A 10 6.89 11.30 -15.36
CA ARG A 10 5.98 12.11 -16.19
C ARG A 10 4.67 12.45 -15.47
N ILE A 11 4.10 11.51 -14.71
CA ILE A 11 2.91 11.72 -13.86
C ILE A 11 3.22 12.78 -12.79
N TYR A 12 4.30 12.59 -12.02
CA TYR A 12 4.67 13.54 -10.95
C TYR A 12 4.99 14.94 -11.48
N ASN A 13 5.62 15.04 -12.66
CA ASN A 13 5.83 16.34 -13.32
C ASN A 13 4.51 17.03 -13.70
N HIS A 14 3.47 16.28 -14.05
CA HIS A 14 2.15 16.86 -14.34
C HIS A 14 1.44 17.30 -13.06
N ILE A 15 1.41 16.44 -12.03
CA ILE A 15 0.85 16.76 -10.71
C ILE A 15 1.54 17.99 -10.11
N GLY A 16 2.87 18.10 -10.20
CA GLY A 16 3.61 19.26 -9.71
C GLY A 16 3.20 20.56 -10.39
N LYS A 17 2.83 20.54 -11.69
CA LYS A 17 2.28 21.73 -12.37
C LYS A 17 0.90 22.11 -11.84
N ILE A 18 0.06 21.13 -11.52
CA ILE A 18 -1.26 21.38 -10.92
C ILE A 18 -1.10 21.96 -9.52
N GLN A 19 -0.22 21.40 -8.70
CA GLN A 19 0.05 21.86 -7.34
C GLN A 19 0.41 23.35 -7.29
N GLN A 20 1.20 23.86 -8.25
CA GLN A 20 1.56 25.29 -8.36
C GLN A 20 0.35 26.23 -8.50
N HIS A 21 -0.82 25.70 -8.84
CA HIS A 21 -2.06 26.46 -8.94
C HIS A 21 -2.98 26.27 -7.73
N LEU A 22 -2.67 25.35 -6.80
CA LEU A 22 -3.53 25.04 -5.66
C LEU A 22 -3.24 25.88 -4.40
N ASP A 23 -2.38 26.90 -4.48
CA ASP A 23 -1.98 27.75 -3.34
C ASP A 23 -3.15 28.44 -2.61
N ALA A 24 -4.31 28.57 -3.27
CA ALA A 24 -5.51 29.16 -2.71
C ALA A 24 -6.35 28.20 -1.83
N PHE A 25 -6.04 26.90 -1.84
CA PHE A 25 -6.73 25.86 -1.08
C PHE A 25 -6.00 25.50 0.21
N GLU A 26 -6.73 25.00 1.20
CA GLU A 26 -6.13 24.46 2.43
C GLU A 26 -5.37 23.16 2.15
N ALA A 27 -4.34 22.85 2.95
CA ALA A 27 -3.44 21.71 2.70
C ALA A 27 -4.16 20.36 2.57
N ASP A 28 -5.24 20.14 3.32
CA ASP A 28 -6.06 18.93 3.21
C ASP A 28 -6.82 18.84 1.88
N GLU A 29 -7.33 19.97 1.37
CA GLU A 29 -8.02 20.05 0.07
C GLU A 29 -7.02 19.86 -1.07
N GLN A 30 -5.82 20.46 -0.97
CA GLN A 30 -4.75 20.24 -1.95
C GLN A 30 -4.39 18.77 -2.06
N ARG A 31 -4.25 18.07 -0.92
CA ARG A 31 -3.94 16.63 -0.88
C ARG A 31 -5.04 15.82 -1.54
N GLU A 32 -6.32 16.11 -1.25
CA GLU A 32 -7.45 15.39 -1.85
C GLU A 32 -7.51 15.59 -3.38
N ILE A 33 -7.29 16.80 -3.87
CA ILE A 33 -7.25 17.10 -5.31
C ILE A 33 -6.13 16.31 -5.99
N VAL A 34 -4.93 16.33 -5.42
CA VAL A 34 -3.75 15.62 -5.96
C VAL A 34 -3.97 14.11 -5.99
N GLU A 35 -4.48 13.53 -4.90
CA GLU A 35 -4.77 12.10 -4.80
C GLU A 35 -5.86 11.68 -5.82
N SER A 36 -6.89 12.51 -6.00
CA SER A 36 -7.93 12.27 -7.00
C SER A 36 -7.38 12.28 -8.43
N ILE A 37 -6.45 13.18 -8.74
CA ILE A 37 -5.81 13.29 -10.06
C ILE A 37 -4.90 12.09 -10.32
N GLU A 38 -4.08 11.71 -9.34
CA GLU A 38 -3.21 10.53 -9.43
C GLU A 38 -4.06 9.26 -9.67
N THR A 39 -5.12 9.08 -8.89
CA THR A 39 -6.06 7.96 -9.03
C THR A 39 -6.69 7.95 -10.43
N HIS A 40 -7.16 9.10 -10.93
CA HIS A 40 -7.75 9.19 -12.26
C HIS A 40 -6.79 8.77 -13.37
N ILE A 41 -5.53 9.20 -13.30
CA ILE A 41 -4.50 8.81 -14.28
C ILE A 41 -4.23 7.31 -14.22
N HIS A 42 -4.13 6.74 -13.02
CA HIS A 42 -3.92 5.30 -12.84
C HIS A 42 -5.08 4.47 -13.38
N ASP A 43 -6.32 4.82 -13.05
CA ASP A 43 -7.53 4.14 -13.53
C ASP A 43 -7.63 4.24 -15.06
N ALA A 44 -7.35 5.41 -15.63
CA ALA A 44 -7.38 5.62 -17.08
C ALA A 44 -6.30 4.80 -17.80
N LEU A 45 -5.09 4.71 -17.23
CA LEU A 45 -4.04 3.87 -17.78
C LEU A 45 -4.44 2.38 -17.72
N GLU A 46 -4.95 1.91 -16.59
CA GLU A 46 -5.38 0.52 -16.44
C GLU A 46 -6.52 0.16 -17.40
N ALA A 47 -7.50 1.04 -17.55
CA ALA A 47 -8.64 0.81 -18.44
C ALA A 47 -8.29 0.78 -19.94
N ARG A 48 -7.26 1.54 -20.36
CA ARG A 48 -6.90 1.71 -21.78
C ARG A 48 -5.73 0.84 -22.22
N THR A 49 -5.01 0.25 -21.28
CA THR A 49 -3.80 -0.51 -21.58
C THR A 49 -4.12 -2.00 -21.74
N ALA A 50 -3.74 -2.60 -22.87
CA ALA A 50 -3.83 -4.05 -23.10
C ALA A 50 -2.51 -4.82 -22.78
N GLY A 51 -1.51 -4.13 -22.21
CA GLY A 51 -0.17 -4.65 -21.94
C GLY A 51 0.66 -3.74 -21.03
N GLU A 52 1.90 -3.42 -21.40
CA GLU A 52 2.69 -2.41 -20.69
C GLU A 52 2.24 -0.99 -21.10
N PRO A 53 1.96 -0.09 -20.15
CA PRO A 53 1.62 1.29 -20.47
C PRO A 53 2.76 1.99 -21.21
N THR A 54 2.42 2.86 -22.16
CA THR A 54 3.40 3.60 -22.96
C THR A 54 3.34 5.09 -22.66
N MET A 55 4.44 5.82 -22.91
CA MET A 55 4.48 7.27 -22.72
C MET A 55 3.43 7.99 -23.58
N ALA A 56 3.22 7.53 -24.81
CA ALA A 56 2.21 8.10 -25.71
C ALA A 56 0.79 7.98 -25.16
N LEU A 57 0.45 6.86 -24.51
CA LEU A 57 -0.85 6.68 -23.87
C LEU A 57 -1.01 7.61 -22.66
N LEU A 58 0.03 7.74 -21.84
CA LEU A 58 0.01 8.65 -20.70
C LEU A 58 -0.18 10.11 -21.15
N ASP A 59 0.54 10.56 -22.17
CA ASP A 59 0.38 11.91 -22.70
C ASP A 59 -1.02 12.15 -23.27
N ALA A 60 -1.64 11.13 -23.90
CA ALA A 60 -3.02 11.22 -24.36
C ALA A 60 -4.03 11.36 -23.20
N ILE A 61 -3.84 10.60 -22.12
CA ILE A 61 -4.67 10.71 -20.90
C ILE A 61 -4.53 12.11 -20.29
N ILE A 62 -3.28 12.60 -20.13
CA ILE A 62 -3.02 13.94 -19.58
C ILE A 62 -3.65 15.03 -20.46
N ALA A 63 -3.65 14.87 -21.79
CA ALA A 63 -4.25 15.83 -22.71
C ALA A 63 -5.79 15.88 -22.66
N GLU A 64 -6.45 14.84 -22.14
CA GLU A 64 -7.90 14.80 -21.94
C GLU A 64 -8.34 15.42 -20.62
N MET A 65 -7.41 15.58 -19.67
CA MET A 65 -7.68 16.24 -18.40
C MET A 65 -7.76 17.75 -18.59
N ASP A 66 -8.44 18.43 -17.67
CA ASP A 66 -8.45 19.90 -17.66
C ASP A 66 -7.01 20.43 -17.49
N PRO A 67 -6.66 21.59 -18.08
CA PRO A 67 -5.32 22.15 -17.97
C PRO A 67 -4.98 22.53 -16.52
N PRO A 68 -3.71 22.47 -16.08
CA PRO A 68 -3.32 22.68 -14.68
C PRO A 68 -3.88 23.95 -14.02
N GLU A 69 -3.97 25.06 -14.76
CA GLU A 69 -4.49 26.34 -14.28
C GLU A 69 -5.98 26.33 -13.92
N SER A 70 -6.74 25.34 -14.41
CA SER A 70 -8.17 25.23 -14.13
C SER A 70 -8.47 24.75 -12.70
N TYR A 71 -7.57 23.97 -12.10
CA TYR A 71 -7.75 23.40 -10.75
C TYR A 71 -7.56 24.45 -9.65
N GLY A 72 -6.80 25.52 -9.92
CA GLY A 72 -6.55 26.62 -8.99
C GLY A 72 -7.64 27.70 -8.94
N SER A 73 -8.55 27.67 -9.90
CA SER A 73 -9.57 28.70 -10.03
C SER A 73 -10.77 28.33 -9.18
N ALA A 74 -10.80 28.81 -7.92
CA ALA A 74 -12.02 28.76 -7.12
C ALA A 74 -13.17 29.33 -7.97
N PRO A 75 -14.31 28.64 -8.11
CA PRO A 75 -15.44 29.19 -8.84
C PRO A 75 -15.77 30.54 -8.20
N LEU A 76 -15.79 31.61 -9.01
CA LEU A 76 -16.20 32.95 -8.61
C LEU A 76 -17.69 32.92 -8.23
N ILE A 77 -18.01 32.34 -7.08
CA ILE A 77 -19.32 32.46 -6.45
C ILE A 77 -19.33 33.86 -5.86
N ALA A 78 -19.97 34.80 -6.57
CA ALA A 78 -20.27 36.11 -6.03
C ALA A 78 -20.95 35.95 -4.65
N PRO A 79 -20.61 36.75 -3.64
CA PRO A 79 -21.19 36.63 -2.31
C PRO A 79 -22.69 36.92 -2.40
N SER A 80 -23.52 35.87 -2.36
CA SER A 80 -24.96 36.00 -2.21
C SER A 80 -25.27 36.09 -0.72
N ASN A 81 -25.94 37.18 -0.34
CA ASN A 81 -26.29 37.49 1.04
C ASN A 81 -27.09 36.35 1.70
N SER A 82 -26.70 36.07 2.94
CA SER A 82 -27.28 35.12 3.87
C SER A 82 -28.81 35.12 3.93
N THR A 83 -29.42 33.93 3.84
CA THR A 83 -30.57 33.54 4.66
C THR A 83 -30.50 32.06 5.03
N SER A 84 -30.90 31.76 6.26
CA SER A 84 -30.72 30.51 6.98
C SER A 84 -31.60 29.34 6.51
N LEU A 85 -31.12 28.12 6.81
CA LEU A 85 -31.84 26.84 6.95
C LEU A 85 -32.38 26.17 5.67
N SER A 86 -31.72 25.10 5.21
CA SER A 86 -32.14 23.73 5.54
C SER A 86 -31.29 22.68 4.79
N SER A 87 -31.24 21.50 5.40
CA SER A 87 -30.78 20.20 4.91
C SER A 87 -30.83 19.98 3.39
N GLY A 88 -29.71 19.46 2.86
CA GLY A 88 -29.69 18.54 1.72
C GLY A 88 -29.58 19.18 0.34
N ARG A 89 -28.36 19.30 -0.19
CA ARG A 89 -28.14 19.41 -1.64
C ARG A 89 -26.96 18.54 -2.07
N LYS A 90 -27.30 17.39 -2.66
CA LYS A 90 -26.37 16.54 -3.41
C LYS A 90 -25.96 17.29 -4.67
N ILE A 91 -24.66 17.43 -4.88
CA ILE A 91 -24.09 17.91 -6.14
C ILE A 91 -24.27 16.77 -7.15
N PHE A 92 -25.10 16.98 -8.17
CA PHE A 92 -25.22 16.07 -9.31
C PHE A 92 -24.11 16.42 -10.31
N PHE A 93 -23.08 15.59 -10.36
CA PHE A 93 -22.25 15.44 -11.56
C PHE A 93 -22.78 14.26 -12.39
N PHE A 94 -22.56 14.32 -13.71
CA PHE A 94 -22.87 13.35 -14.77
C PHE A 94 -24.18 13.54 -15.56
N SER A 95 -24.05 14.18 -16.73
CA SER A 95 -24.98 14.03 -17.87
C SER A 95 -24.24 14.06 -19.22
N SER A 96 -23.13 13.32 -19.34
CA SER A 96 -22.42 13.16 -20.63
C SER A 96 -21.97 11.73 -20.95
N ILE A 97 -22.13 10.76 -20.04
CA ILE A 97 -21.66 9.37 -20.27
C ILE A 97 -22.68 8.53 -21.07
N ALA A 98 -23.98 8.85 -21.03
CA ALA A 98 -25.01 8.04 -21.68
C ALA A 98 -24.97 8.07 -23.22
N THR A 99 -24.36 9.09 -23.84
CA THR A 99 -24.33 9.25 -25.30
C THR A 99 -23.19 8.45 -25.96
N LEU A 100 -22.16 8.06 -25.21
CA LEU A 100 -21.01 7.31 -25.73
C LEU A 100 -21.22 5.79 -25.75
N CYS A 101 -22.10 5.24 -24.91
CA CYS A 101 -22.38 3.79 -24.89
C CYS A 101 -23.20 3.29 -26.09
N ILE A 102 -23.97 4.16 -26.75
CA ILE A 102 -24.83 3.74 -27.88
C ILE A 102 -24.04 3.59 -29.19
N LEU A 103 -22.87 4.25 -29.34
CA LEU A 103 -22.01 4.10 -30.51
C LEU A 103 -21.08 2.86 -30.46
N PHE A 104 -20.82 2.32 -29.28
CA PHE A 104 -19.92 1.15 -29.11
C PHE A 104 -20.59 -0.21 -29.41
N ILE A 105 -21.91 -0.32 -29.27
CA ILE A 105 -22.63 -1.57 -29.55
C ILE A 105 -22.76 -1.84 -31.06
N ALA A 106 -22.69 -0.80 -31.90
CA ALA A 106 -22.86 -0.94 -33.35
C ALA A 106 -21.61 -1.44 -34.10
N ILE A 107 -20.41 -1.37 -33.50
CA ILE A 107 -19.15 -1.74 -34.17
C ILE A 107 -18.78 -3.22 -33.90
N TRP A 108 -19.37 -3.86 -32.89
CA TRP A 108 -19.04 -5.25 -32.52
C TRP A 108 -19.89 -6.33 -33.21
N LEU A 109 -20.89 -5.96 -34.02
CA LEU A 109 -21.79 -6.92 -34.68
C LEU A 109 -21.54 -7.11 -36.18
N SER A 110 -20.45 -6.57 -36.73
CA SER A 110 -20.10 -6.77 -38.13
C SER A 110 -18.60 -6.97 -38.33
N ASP A 111 -18.09 -8.16 -38.02
CA ASP A 111 -17.28 -8.90 -38.99
C ASP A 111 -17.05 -10.37 -38.59
N PRO A 112 -17.32 -11.34 -39.50
CA PRO A 112 -16.97 -12.74 -39.34
C PRO A 112 -15.75 -13.06 -40.23
N PHE A 113 -14.58 -13.36 -39.65
CA PHE A 113 -13.53 -13.98 -40.46
C PHE A 113 -12.70 -15.02 -39.69
N SER A 114 -12.46 -16.11 -40.42
CA SER A 114 -12.24 -17.45 -39.93
C SER A 114 -10.78 -17.78 -39.61
N SER A 115 -10.66 -18.70 -38.67
CA SER A 115 -9.67 -19.78 -38.56
C SER A 115 -9.00 -20.20 -39.88
N HIS A 116 -7.66 -20.09 -39.96
CA HIS A 116 -6.83 -21.01 -40.74
C HIS A 116 -5.34 -20.83 -40.39
N TRP A 117 -4.77 -21.69 -39.53
CA TRP A 117 -3.48 -22.39 -39.78
C TRP A 117 -3.01 -23.20 -38.55
N MET A 118 -2.84 -24.50 -38.77
CA MET A 118 -2.07 -25.44 -37.94
C MET A 118 -1.26 -26.31 -38.91
N SER A 119 -0.11 -26.82 -38.43
CA SER A 119 0.81 -27.79 -39.05
C SER A 119 1.75 -27.27 -40.16
N GLU A 120 3.03 -27.66 -40.30
CA GLU A 120 3.91 -28.63 -39.60
C GLU A 120 5.33 -28.56 -40.22
N ALA A 121 6.27 -29.26 -39.57
CA ALA A 121 7.57 -29.75 -40.07
C ALA A 121 8.84 -28.88 -39.90
N ALA A 122 9.70 -29.33 -38.97
CA ALA A 122 11.15 -29.35 -39.11
C ALA A 122 11.57 -30.68 -39.81
N PRO A 123 12.86 -31.03 -39.99
CA PRO A 123 14.10 -30.26 -39.81
C PRO A 123 15.07 -30.38 -41.02
N GLU A 124 16.16 -29.60 -41.04
CA GLU A 124 17.45 -30.14 -41.50
C GLU A 124 18.67 -29.36 -40.99
N GLU A 125 19.73 -30.13 -40.89
CA GLU A 125 21.00 -30.00 -40.19
C GLU A 125 22.06 -29.37 -41.11
N SER A 126 22.95 -28.51 -40.60
CA SER A 126 24.19 -28.18 -41.30
C SER A 126 25.23 -27.59 -40.34
N ALA A 127 26.32 -28.34 -40.21
CA ALA A 127 27.50 -28.06 -39.42
C ALA A 127 28.35 -26.93 -40.00
N ALA A 128 29.04 -26.17 -39.14
CA ALA A 128 30.51 -26.06 -39.15
C ALA A 128 31.06 -25.01 -38.15
N SER A 129 32.21 -25.38 -37.59
CA SER A 129 33.32 -24.50 -37.22
C SER A 129 33.36 -23.93 -35.79
N SER A 130 33.69 -24.81 -34.85
CA SER A 130 34.33 -24.44 -33.57
C SER A 130 35.84 -24.24 -33.78
N ARG A 131 36.35 -23.04 -33.47
CA ARG A 131 37.80 -22.77 -33.34
C ARG A 131 38.12 -22.45 -31.88
N ALA A 132 39.03 -23.22 -31.31
CA ALA A 132 39.48 -23.17 -29.92
C ALA A 132 40.36 -21.95 -29.60
N ILE A 133 40.25 -21.43 -28.37
CA ILE A 133 41.27 -20.66 -27.61
C ILE A 133 41.13 -21.04 -26.10
N PRO A 134 42.11 -20.81 -25.19
CA PRO A 134 42.77 -21.81 -24.34
C PRO A 134 42.32 -21.76 -22.86
N PRO A 135 42.80 -22.70 -22.00
CA PRO A 135 42.44 -22.74 -20.59
C PRO A 135 43.38 -21.84 -19.76
N GLY A 136 42.83 -21.03 -18.85
CA GLY A 136 43.63 -20.37 -17.82
C GLY A 136 43.08 -19.04 -17.36
N GLY A 137 42.37 -19.06 -16.24
CA GLY A 137 41.92 -17.84 -15.57
C GLY A 137 41.09 -18.19 -14.35
N GLY A 138 41.76 -18.50 -13.25
CA GLY A 138 41.13 -18.91 -11.99
C GLY A 138 40.06 -17.92 -11.55
N LEU A 139 38.86 -18.46 -11.28
CA LEU A 139 37.84 -17.82 -10.46
C LEU A 139 38.47 -17.48 -9.12
N LYS A 140 38.82 -16.20 -8.96
CA LYS A 140 39.15 -15.63 -7.65
C LYS A 140 37.92 -15.85 -6.76
N LYS A 141 38.16 -16.56 -5.67
CA LYS A 141 37.25 -16.74 -4.54
C LYS A 141 36.53 -15.42 -4.26
N SER A 142 35.20 -15.49 -4.30
CA SER A 142 34.30 -14.52 -3.68
C SER A 142 34.80 -14.23 -2.27
N THR A 143 35.35 -13.03 -2.06
CA THR A 143 35.61 -12.49 -0.74
C THR A 143 34.26 -12.34 -0.06
N ALA A 144 34.04 -13.12 1.00
CA ALA A 144 32.88 -12.96 1.86
C ALA A 144 32.84 -11.51 2.37
N VAL A 145 31.93 -10.71 1.82
CA VAL A 145 31.66 -9.35 2.28
C VAL A 145 31.06 -9.47 3.68
N LYS A 146 31.76 -8.93 4.68
CA LYS A 146 31.23 -8.82 6.04
C LYS A 146 29.94 -7.98 5.96
N PRO A 147 28.80 -8.47 6.47
CA PRO A 147 27.54 -7.72 6.39
C PRO A 147 27.70 -6.37 7.10
N SER A 148 27.28 -5.29 6.43
CA SER A 148 27.30 -3.95 6.99
C SER A 148 26.50 -3.91 8.30
N PRO A 149 26.99 -3.24 9.36
CA PRO A 149 26.26 -3.11 10.62
C PRO A 149 24.93 -2.37 10.45
N LEU A 150 24.69 -1.71 9.32
CA LEU A 150 23.44 -1.05 8.95
C LEU A 150 22.33 -2.04 8.55
N VAL A 151 22.68 -3.18 7.94
CA VAL A 151 21.69 -4.14 7.42
C VAL A 151 20.80 -4.65 8.55
N GLY A 152 19.49 -4.66 8.28
CA GLY A 152 18.46 -5.04 9.24
C GLY A 152 17.43 -3.93 9.46
N LYS A 153 16.63 -4.11 10.51
CA LYS A 153 15.47 -3.28 10.84
C LYS A 153 15.80 -2.23 11.89
N TRP A 154 15.19 -1.05 11.74
CA TRP A 154 15.37 0.11 12.59
C TRP A 154 14.03 0.79 12.85
N THR A 155 13.70 1.05 14.11
CA THR A 155 12.44 1.69 14.52
C THR A 155 12.71 3.12 14.93
N ALA A 156 12.02 4.09 14.34
CA ALA A 156 12.13 5.48 14.74
C ALA A 156 11.56 5.70 16.15
N ILE A 157 12.32 6.38 17.00
CA ILE A 157 11.96 6.62 18.41
C ILE A 157 12.04 8.09 18.81
N ASP A 158 12.72 8.93 18.03
CA ASP A 158 12.91 10.33 18.35
C ASP A 158 13.26 11.17 17.11
N LEU A 159 13.16 12.49 17.25
CA LEU A 159 13.61 13.49 16.28
C LEU A 159 14.35 14.61 17.03
N VAL A 160 15.66 14.72 16.80
CA VAL A 160 16.53 15.66 17.53
C VAL A 160 17.16 16.69 16.60
N SER A 161 17.45 17.90 17.10
CA SER A 161 18.12 18.94 16.31
C SER A 161 19.63 18.72 16.19
N SER A 162 20.20 17.93 17.09
CA SER A 162 21.59 17.49 17.03
C SER A 162 21.72 16.12 17.69
N ILE A 163 22.60 15.27 17.15
CA ILE A 163 22.88 13.93 17.66
C ILE A 163 23.25 13.96 19.16
N ASN A 164 23.91 15.02 19.63
CA ASN A 164 24.34 15.14 21.03
C ASN A 164 23.20 15.40 22.02
N GLU A 165 22.01 15.75 21.53
CA GLU A 165 20.82 15.97 22.37
C GLU A 165 20.08 14.68 22.68
N PHE A 166 20.38 13.60 21.96
CA PHE A 166 19.69 12.32 22.14
C PHE A 166 20.02 11.69 23.49
N ASN A 167 18.98 11.34 24.23
CA ASN A 167 19.08 10.58 25.47
C ASN A 167 18.23 9.30 25.34
N PRO A 168 18.83 8.09 25.38
CA PRO A 168 18.08 6.86 25.23
C PRO A 168 17.07 6.59 26.36
N SER A 169 17.16 7.30 27.49
CA SER A 169 16.21 7.19 28.61
C SER A 169 15.03 8.17 28.51
N GLN A 170 15.09 9.14 27.60
CA GLN A 170 14.10 10.20 27.48
C GLN A 170 14.06 10.74 26.06
N THR A 171 13.00 10.42 25.31
CA THR A 171 12.77 10.97 23.97
C THR A 171 12.43 12.46 24.05
N LYS A 172 12.92 13.23 23.09
CA LYS A 172 12.73 14.69 23.04
C LYS A 172 11.50 15.08 22.23
N TRP A 173 11.21 14.36 21.16
CA TRP A 173 10.04 14.60 20.31
C TRP A 173 8.76 14.12 21.00
N THR A 174 7.77 15.00 21.05
CA THR A 174 6.45 14.74 21.65
C THR A 174 5.33 14.64 20.61
N GLY A 175 5.63 14.96 19.36
CA GLY A 175 4.70 14.84 18.25
C GLY A 175 4.71 13.45 17.63
N GLU A 176 3.91 13.28 16.59
CA GLU A 176 3.98 12.08 15.76
C GLU A 176 5.25 12.12 14.89
N LEU A 177 5.92 10.98 14.76
CA LEU A 177 7.05 10.79 13.82
C LEU A 177 6.48 10.37 12.46
N GLU A 178 6.83 11.08 11.40
CA GLU A 178 6.40 10.73 10.03
C GLU A 178 7.07 9.44 9.55
N LEU A 179 8.38 9.31 9.79
CA LEU A 179 9.09 8.06 9.61
C LEU A 179 8.91 7.19 10.84
N LYS A 180 8.27 6.02 10.68
CA LYS A 180 8.11 5.02 11.76
C LYS A 180 9.30 4.06 11.88
N GLY A 181 10.00 3.84 10.78
CA GLY A 181 11.18 3.00 10.73
C GLY A 181 11.61 2.67 9.31
N LEU A 182 12.68 1.91 9.21
CA LEU A 182 13.38 1.62 7.96
C LEU A 182 14.08 0.26 8.04
N GLN A 183 14.02 -0.52 6.97
CA GLN A 183 14.77 -1.76 6.81
C GLN A 183 15.80 -1.61 5.69
N PHE A 184 17.07 -1.92 5.99
CA PHE A 184 18.17 -1.89 5.03
C PHE A 184 18.51 -3.31 4.56
N PHE A 185 18.63 -3.50 3.25
CA PHE A 185 18.98 -4.77 2.62
C PHE A 185 20.45 -4.78 2.14
N THR A 186 21.02 -5.99 1.99
CA THR A 186 22.43 -6.17 1.59
C THR A 186 22.77 -5.71 0.18
N ASP A 187 21.76 -5.49 -0.67
CA ASP A 187 21.88 -5.06 -2.06
C ASP A 187 21.88 -3.54 -2.24
N GLY A 188 21.85 -2.77 -1.15
CA GLY A 188 21.80 -1.31 -1.19
C GLY A 188 20.37 -0.75 -1.30
N THR A 189 19.34 -1.57 -1.17
CA THR A 189 17.93 -1.11 -1.15
C THR A 189 17.36 -1.02 0.26
N THR A 190 16.15 -0.44 0.38
CA THR A 190 15.37 -0.40 1.62
C THR A 190 13.94 -0.92 1.42
N ASP A 191 13.15 -1.06 2.48
CA ASP A 191 11.72 -1.37 2.39
C ASP A 191 10.88 -0.22 1.82
N LYS A 192 11.48 0.96 1.62
CA LYS A 192 10.89 2.09 0.92
C LYS A 192 11.42 2.14 -0.51
N PRO A 193 10.57 1.99 -1.55
CA PRO A 193 11.03 1.82 -2.92
C PRO A 193 11.68 3.08 -3.53
N TRP A 194 11.51 4.23 -2.88
CA TRP A 194 12.13 5.50 -3.25
C TRP A 194 13.46 5.76 -2.52
N TRP A 195 13.91 4.86 -1.63
CA TRP A 195 15.17 4.98 -0.90
C TRP A 195 16.14 3.86 -1.25
N THR A 196 17.36 4.26 -1.60
CA THR A 196 18.53 3.38 -1.74
C THR A 196 19.66 3.89 -0.85
N TRP A 197 20.63 3.05 -0.53
CA TRP A 197 21.73 3.43 0.36
C TRP A 197 23.06 2.90 -0.15
N LYS A 198 24.11 3.64 0.16
CA LYS A 198 25.49 3.24 -0.08
C LYS A 198 26.39 3.91 0.95
N ASP A 199 27.30 3.12 1.52
CA ASP A 199 28.24 3.58 2.55
C ASP A 199 27.50 4.18 3.75
N ASP A 200 27.57 5.49 3.95
CA ASP A 200 26.94 6.28 5.04
C ASP A 200 25.85 7.24 4.52
N ARG A 201 25.35 7.02 3.29
CA ARG A 201 24.40 7.91 2.60
C ARG A 201 23.14 7.18 2.15
N LEU A 202 22.00 7.84 2.34
CA LEU A 202 20.68 7.43 1.88
C LEU A 202 20.24 8.37 0.75
N PHE A 203 19.79 7.82 -0.37
CA PHE A 203 19.41 8.55 -1.57
C PHE A 203 17.93 8.41 -1.83
N HIS A 204 17.25 9.52 -2.04
CA HIS A 204 15.82 9.55 -2.38
C HIS A 204 15.62 9.79 -3.87
N SER A 205 14.95 8.86 -4.56
CA SER A 205 14.80 8.90 -6.01
C SER A 205 13.77 9.92 -6.51
N GLY A 206 12.88 10.41 -5.64
CA GLY A 206 11.85 11.39 -6.02
C GLY A 206 12.41 12.80 -6.13
N ASP A 207 12.86 13.35 -5.02
CA ASP A 207 13.43 14.70 -4.89
C ASP A 207 14.95 14.79 -5.16
N GLN A 208 15.61 13.65 -5.42
CA GLN A 208 17.07 13.56 -5.64
C GLN A 208 17.90 14.02 -4.42
N SER A 209 17.31 14.02 -3.22
CA SER A 209 18.02 14.36 -2.00
C SER A 209 18.95 13.24 -1.55
N GLU A 210 19.98 13.65 -0.81
CA GLU A 210 20.96 12.79 -0.19
C GLU A 210 21.02 13.12 1.30
N ALA A 211 20.85 12.10 2.15
CA ALA A 211 20.87 12.21 3.60
C ALA A 211 22.06 11.42 4.16
N GLU A 212 22.86 12.04 5.02
CA GLU A 212 23.89 11.32 5.77
C GLU A 212 23.25 10.55 6.93
N PHE A 213 23.84 9.42 7.28
CA PHE A 213 23.49 8.72 8.51
C PHE A 213 24.72 8.23 9.27
N SER A 214 24.58 8.11 10.58
CA SER A 214 25.61 7.52 11.44
C SER A 214 25.02 6.54 12.44
N ILE A 215 25.78 5.49 12.77
CA ILE A 215 25.38 4.51 13.79
C ILE A 215 26.20 4.77 15.05
N LYS A 216 25.52 4.94 16.19
CA LYS A 216 26.15 4.99 17.51
C LYS A 216 25.59 3.90 18.41
N THR A 217 26.38 3.45 19.37
CA THR A 217 25.96 2.45 20.34
C THR A 217 25.88 3.10 21.72
N PHE A 218 24.77 2.89 22.43
CA PHE A 218 24.59 3.30 23.82
C PHE A 218 24.27 2.03 24.63
N GLY A 219 25.20 1.61 25.51
CA GLY A 219 25.13 0.30 26.14
C GLY A 219 25.30 -0.82 25.10
N ASP A 220 24.35 -1.76 25.05
CA ASP A 220 24.32 -2.86 24.08
C ASP A 220 23.37 -2.60 22.90
N VAL A 221 22.85 -1.38 22.77
CA VAL A 221 21.85 -1.02 21.76
C VAL A 221 22.45 -0.09 20.71
N GLY A 222 22.27 -0.47 19.44
CA GLY A 222 22.64 0.38 18.29
C GLY A 222 21.52 1.35 17.93
N TYR A 223 21.90 2.58 17.60
CA TYR A 223 21.02 3.66 17.16
C TYR A 223 21.55 4.26 15.86
N LEU A 224 20.66 4.43 14.89
CA LEU A 224 20.90 5.09 13.61
C LEU A 224 20.39 6.54 13.72
N PHE A 225 21.25 7.49 13.39
CA PHE A 225 20.92 8.90 13.28
C PHE A 225 20.87 9.22 11.80
N LEU A 226 19.67 9.46 11.27
CA LEU A 226 19.42 9.72 9.86
C LEU A 226 19.03 11.18 9.68
N GLU A 227 19.71 11.90 8.79
CA GLU A 227 19.33 13.27 8.44
C GLU A 227 17.95 13.34 7.80
N TRP A 228 17.14 14.29 8.28
CA TRP A 228 15.81 14.56 7.75
C TRP A 228 15.88 15.68 6.71
N MET A 229 15.86 15.29 5.44
CA MET A 229 15.91 16.19 4.28
C MET A 229 14.54 16.79 3.96
N SER A 230 13.96 17.53 4.91
CA SER A 230 12.68 18.25 4.72
C SER A 230 12.75 19.35 3.66
N GLY A 231 11.60 19.87 3.23
CA GLY A 231 11.52 21.10 2.42
C GLY A 231 12.22 22.29 3.08
N ASP A 232 12.22 22.40 4.42
CA ASP A 232 12.99 23.43 5.13
C ASP A 232 14.51 23.30 4.90
N VAL A 233 15.03 22.08 4.75
CA VAL A 233 16.44 21.83 4.45
C VAL A 233 16.70 22.07 2.96
N LEU A 234 15.88 21.47 2.10
CA LEU A 234 16.08 21.47 0.65
C LEU A 234 15.82 22.84 0.01
N GLU A 235 14.80 23.58 0.46
CA GLU A 235 14.36 24.83 -0.14
C GLU A 235 14.87 26.05 0.62
N LYS A 236 14.93 25.98 1.96
CA LYS A 236 15.33 27.11 2.81
C LYS A 236 16.77 27.02 3.33
N GLY A 237 17.48 25.93 3.02
CA GLY A 237 18.88 25.74 3.43
C GLY A 237 19.07 25.66 4.94
N LEU A 238 18.03 25.27 5.70
CA LEU A 238 18.14 25.08 7.14
C LEU A 238 18.93 23.80 7.45
N PRO A 239 19.62 23.73 8.61
CA PRO A 239 20.31 22.51 9.01
C PRO A 239 19.31 21.36 9.23
N PRO A 240 19.64 20.12 8.84
CA PRO A 240 18.76 18.98 9.04
C PRO A 240 18.59 18.67 10.53
N LYS A 241 17.39 18.18 10.88
CA LYS A 241 17.17 17.41 12.11
C LYS A 241 17.57 15.96 11.86
N TYR A 242 17.65 15.18 12.93
CA TYR A 242 18.02 13.77 12.87
C TYR A 242 16.89 12.90 13.41
N TYR A 243 16.38 12.01 12.56
CA TYR A 243 15.62 10.87 13.05
C TYR A 243 16.56 9.97 13.84
N VAL A 244 16.12 9.55 15.01
CA VAL A 244 16.82 8.54 15.81
C VAL A 244 16.06 7.24 15.69
N LEU A 245 16.69 6.24 15.10
CA LEU A 245 16.13 4.90 14.94
C LEU A 245 16.89 3.90 15.81
N LYS A 246 16.17 3.13 16.61
CA LYS A 246 16.73 2.05 17.44
C LYS A 246 16.81 0.77 16.64
N ARG A 247 17.93 0.04 16.75
CA ARG A 247 18.07 -1.29 16.14
C ARG A 247 17.08 -2.26 16.77
N GLY A 248 16.32 -2.99 15.95
CA GLY A 248 15.33 -3.94 16.44
C GLY A 248 14.12 -4.04 15.54
N GLU A 249 13.06 -4.69 16.04
CA GLU A 249 11.85 -4.95 15.25
C GLU A 249 11.10 -3.65 14.94
N TYR A 250 11.40 -3.12 13.77
CA TYR A 250 10.43 -2.39 12.97
C TYR A 250 9.75 -3.39 12.05
N SER A 251 8.47 -3.62 12.29
CA SER A 251 7.56 -3.88 11.19
C SER A 251 6.79 -2.58 11.04
N GLU A 252 6.62 -2.06 9.81
CA GLU A 252 5.28 -1.55 9.53
C GLU A 252 4.38 -2.68 9.99
N GLU A 253 3.59 -2.51 11.06
CA GLU A 253 2.57 -3.48 11.43
C GLU A 253 1.54 -3.49 10.29
N THR A 254 1.95 -4.06 9.16
CA THR A 254 1.09 -4.92 8.38
C THR A 254 0.55 -5.87 9.42
N LEU A 255 -0.78 -5.89 9.59
CA LEU A 255 -1.45 -7.02 10.22
C LEU A 255 -0.68 -8.27 9.83
N GLY A 256 -0.25 -9.07 10.81
CA GLY A 256 0.50 -10.28 10.52
C GLY A 256 -0.16 -11.06 9.37
N ASN A 257 0.61 -11.79 8.56
CA ASN A 257 -0.03 -12.49 7.44
C ASN A 257 -0.72 -13.79 7.90
N GLN A 258 -0.80 -14.03 9.21
CA GLN A 258 -1.35 -15.24 9.81
C GLN A 258 -2.51 -14.92 10.77
N ILE A 259 -3.69 -15.45 10.47
CA ILE A 259 -4.90 -15.39 11.30
C ILE A 259 -4.92 -16.61 12.22
N VAL A 260 -5.03 -16.38 13.52
CA VAL A 260 -5.12 -17.44 14.54
C VAL A 260 -6.56 -17.53 15.03
N ALA A 261 -7.17 -18.71 14.93
CA ALA A 261 -8.53 -18.98 15.42
C ALA A 261 -8.66 -18.63 16.91
N GLY A 262 -9.76 -17.99 17.30
CA GLY A 262 -9.99 -17.55 18.68
C GLY A 262 -9.18 -16.33 19.14
N VAL A 263 -8.20 -15.89 18.35
CA VAL A 263 -7.25 -14.83 18.74
C VAL A 263 -7.32 -13.65 17.77
N GLY A 264 -7.13 -13.86 16.47
CA GLY A 264 -7.05 -12.81 15.47
C GLY A 264 -5.66 -12.73 14.85
N CYS A 265 -5.18 -11.52 14.59
CA CYS A 265 -3.99 -11.30 13.79
C CYS A 265 -3.21 -10.03 14.20
N GLY A 266 -1.98 -10.20 14.68
CA GLY A 266 -1.17 -9.08 15.18
C GLY A 266 -1.91 -8.30 16.28
N ALA A 267 -1.98 -6.98 16.15
CA ALA A 267 -2.76 -6.11 17.03
C ALA A 267 -4.28 -6.22 16.81
N PHE A 268 -4.73 -6.67 15.64
CA PHE A 268 -6.15 -6.88 15.34
C PHE A 268 -6.61 -8.22 15.95
N LYS A 269 -6.85 -8.22 17.26
CA LYS A 269 -7.14 -9.42 18.06
C LYS A 269 -8.40 -9.26 18.93
N VAL A 270 -9.00 -10.40 19.31
CA VAL A 270 -10.16 -10.45 20.18
C VAL A 270 -9.76 -9.92 21.55
N GLY A 271 -10.57 -9.02 22.09
CA GLY A 271 -10.31 -8.29 23.34
C GLY A 271 -9.42 -7.06 23.19
N ALA A 272 -8.98 -6.68 21.98
CA ALA A 272 -8.29 -5.41 21.78
C ALA A 272 -9.25 -4.24 22.02
N SER A 273 -8.79 -3.22 22.76
CA SER A 273 -9.58 -2.01 22.99
C SER A 273 -9.71 -1.21 21.69
N ARG A 274 -10.76 -0.41 21.57
CA ARG A 274 -10.91 0.54 20.45
C ARG A 274 -9.70 1.46 20.33
N GLU A 275 -9.18 1.93 21.45
CA GLU A 275 -8.05 2.85 21.52
C GLU A 275 -6.77 2.18 20.99
N ASP A 276 -6.47 0.95 21.43
CA ASP A 276 -5.31 0.17 20.95
C ASP A 276 -5.43 -0.08 19.43
N LEU A 277 -6.63 -0.41 18.96
CA LEU A 277 -6.86 -0.64 17.53
C LEU A 277 -6.63 0.62 16.69
N ILE A 278 -7.05 1.79 17.19
CA ILE A 278 -6.83 3.08 16.49
C ILE A 278 -5.35 3.48 16.55
N GLU A 279 -4.69 3.25 17.68
CA GLU A 279 -3.26 3.52 17.84
C GLU A 279 -2.44 2.67 16.86
N THR A 280 -2.77 1.38 16.72
CA THR A 280 -2.01 0.49 15.85
C THR A 280 -2.41 0.58 14.37
N LEU A 281 -3.71 0.60 14.07
CA LEU A 281 -4.21 0.51 12.68
C LEU A 281 -4.47 1.89 12.06
N GLY A 282 -4.35 2.95 12.85
CA GLY A 282 -4.73 4.31 12.48
C GLY A 282 -6.24 4.54 12.56
N MET A 283 -6.65 5.73 12.14
CA MET A 283 -8.07 6.12 12.14
C MET A 283 -8.90 5.19 11.23
N PRO A 284 -10.08 4.74 11.69
CA PRO A 284 -10.92 3.87 10.90
C PRO A 284 -11.59 4.63 9.74
N ASP A 285 -11.98 3.89 8.71
CA ASP A 285 -12.60 4.42 7.50
C ASP A 285 -13.89 5.20 7.82
N PRO A 286 -14.23 6.24 7.01
CA PRO A 286 -15.52 6.91 7.07
C PRO A 286 -16.68 5.90 6.98
N GLY A 287 -17.68 6.06 7.86
CA GLY A 287 -18.80 5.12 7.99
C GLY A 287 -18.63 4.09 9.12
N SER A 288 -17.48 4.10 9.80
CA SER A 288 -17.35 3.44 11.11
C SER A 288 -18.29 4.06 12.14
N THR A 289 -18.76 3.23 13.08
CA THR A 289 -19.65 3.61 14.18
C THR A 289 -19.03 3.20 15.51
N ASP A 290 -19.66 3.56 16.63
CA ASP A 290 -19.14 3.17 17.94
C ASP A 290 -19.07 1.65 18.18
N ARG A 291 -19.87 0.88 17.45
CA ARG A 291 -19.91 -0.58 17.56
C ARG A 291 -19.28 -1.32 16.38
N TRP A 292 -18.90 -0.60 15.33
CA TRP A 292 -18.38 -1.22 14.11
C TRP A 292 -17.28 -0.36 13.53
N LEU A 293 -16.04 -0.81 13.69
CA LEU A 293 -14.85 -0.14 13.19
C LEU A 293 -14.38 -0.80 11.91
N GLN A 294 -14.02 0.00 10.92
CA GLN A 294 -13.66 -0.46 9.58
C GLN A 294 -12.29 0.06 9.18
N TRP A 295 -11.46 -0.83 8.63
CA TRP A 295 -10.24 -0.48 7.91
C TRP A 295 -10.24 -1.26 6.59
N LYS A 296 -11.36 -1.21 5.87
CA LYS A 296 -11.61 -1.98 4.66
C LYS A 296 -10.78 -1.49 3.49
N LYS A 297 -10.57 -0.18 3.38
CA LYS A 297 -9.82 0.41 2.25
C LYS A 297 -8.35 -0.01 2.26
N LYS A 298 -7.70 0.10 3.42
CA LYS A 298 -6.26 -0.14 3.57
C LYS A 298 -5.93 -1.58 3.96
N HIS A 299 -6.74 -2.18 4.83
CA HIS A 299 -6.40 -3.44 5.49
C HIS A 299 -7.36 -4.59 5.18
N HIS A 300 -8.49 -4.34 4.50
CA HIS A 300 -9.53 -5.34 4.22
C HIS A 300 -10.05 -6.05 5.47
N ILE A 301 -10.17 -5.32 6.58
CA ILE A 301 -10.66 -5.82 7.87
C ILE A 301 -11.71 -4.90 8.48
N HIS A 302 -12.52 -5.45 9.38
CA HIS A 302 -13.40 -4.69 10.25
C HIS A 302 -13.78 -5.50 11.50
N CYS A 303 -14.14 -4.84 12.61
CA CYS A 303 -14.52 -5.52 13.84
C CYS A 303 -15.79 -4.95 14.46
N LEU A 304 -16.44 -5.78 15.28
CA LEU A 304 -17.49 -5.34 16.18
C LEU A 304 -16.93 -5.10 17.58
N ILE A 305 -17.36 -4.01 18.17
CA ILE A 305 -16.99 -3.56 19.51
C ILE A 305 -18.18 -3.75 20.46
N ASP A 306 -17.90 -4.26 21.67
CA ASP A 306 -18.90 -4.47 22.70
C ASP A 306 -19.15 -3.20 23.55
N SER A 307 -19.95 -3.31 24.61
CA SER A 307 -20.21 -2.20 25.54
C SER A 307 -18.99 -1.78 26.37
N SER A 308 -18.01 -2.66 26.52
CA SER A 308 -16.75 -2.42 27.22
C SER A 308 -15.74 -1.69 26.35
N ARG A 309 -16.08 -1.47 25.06
CA ARG A 309 -15.21 -0.94 24.00
C ARG A 309 -14.12 -1.91 23.52
N ASP A 310 -14.31 -3.21 23.75
CA ASP A 310 -13.39 -4.25 23.31
C ASP A 310 -13.91 -4.97 22.06
N ALA A 311 -13.00 -5.35 21.17
CA ALA A 311 -13.32 -6.11 19.97
C ALA A 311 -13.71 -7.55 20.31
N PHE A 312 -14.95 -7.94 20.06
CA PHE A 312 -15.42 -9.31 20.34
C PHE A 312 -15.56 -10.17 19.08
N GLU A 313 -15.60 -9.53 17.91
CA GLU A 313 -15.71 -10.19 16.61
C GLU A 313 -14.87 -9.46 15.58
N LEU A 314 -13.91 -10.16 14.99
CA LEU A 314 -12.97 -9.66 13.98
C LEU A 314 -13.32 -10.25 12.64
N ARG A 315 -13.30 -9.44 11.58
CA ARG A 315 -13.67 -9.88 10.23
C ARG A 315 -12.56 -9.52 9.25
N PHE A 316 -12.19 -10.50 8.47
CA PHE A 316 -11.23 -10.42 7.38
C PHE A 316 -12.01 -10.60 6.09
N ASP A 317 -12.01 -9.57 5.25
CA ASP A 317 -12.72 -9.52 3.98
C ASP A 317 -11.80 -9.90 2.82
N ARG A 318 -12.41 -10.21 1.68
CA ARG A 318 -11.71 -10.43 0.42
C ARG A 318 -10.78 -9.24 0.12
N GLY A 319 -9.50 -9.55 -0.11
CA GLY A 319 -8.43 -8.56 -0.29
C GLY A 319 -7.38 -8.61 0.83
N PHE A 320 -7.72 -9.19 1.98
CA PHE A 320 -6.72 -9.47 3.00
C PHE A 320 -5.76 -10.57 2.53
N ASN A 321 -4.45 -10.28 2.50
CA ASN A 321 -3.44 -11.17 1.93
C ASN A 321 -2.95 -12.27 2.90
N GLY A 322 -3.45 -12.30 4.13
CA GLY A 322 -3.09 -13.32 5.09
C GLY A 322 -3.88 -14.62 4.94
N LYS A 323 -3.37 -15.67 5.60
CA LYS A 323 -4.00 -16.98 5.70
C LYS A 323 -4.20 -17.33 7.16
N THR A 324 -5.07 -18.28 7.45
CA THR A 324 -5.14 -18.84 8.80
C THR A 324 -3.90 -19.68 9.14
N ALA A 325 -3.70 -19.99 10.42
CA ALA A 325 -2.64 -20.89 10.87
C ALA A 325 -2.68 -22.26 10.17
N GLU A 326 -3.88 -22.73 9.83
CA GLU A 326 -4.11 -23.95 9.05
C GLU A 326 -4.03 -23.73 7.53
N SER A 327 -3.37 -22.65 7.10
CA SER A 327 -3.15 -22.30 5.68
C SER A 327 -4.40 -22.06 4.83
N ILE A 328 -5.57 -21.94 5.43
CA ILE A 328 -6.81 -21.55 4.73
C ILE A 328 -6.76 -20.05 4.42
N GLY A 329 -6.89 -19.70 3.15
CA GLY A 329 -6.96 -18.30 2.69
C GLY A 329 -8.23 -18.03 1.90
N PHE A 330 -8.37 -16.80 1.40
CA PHE A 330 -9.47 -16.48 0.50
C PHE A 330 -9.38 -17.30 -0.79
N GLY A 331 -10.52 -17.82 -1.24
CA GLY A 331 -10.60 -18.74 -2.37
C GLY A 331 -10.39 -20.21 -2.02
N SER A 332 -9.97 -20.56 -0.79
CA SER A 332 -9.94 -21.94 -0.34
C SER A 332 -11.35 -22.56 -0.38
N THR A 333 -11.44 -23.84 -0.71
CA THR A 333 -12.72 -24.54 -0.86
C THR A 333 -13.30 -24.96 0.49
N GLU A 334 -14.61 -25.26 0.52
CA GLU A 334 -15.28 -25.88 1.67
C GLU A 334 -14.55 -27.15 2.14
N LYS A 335 -14.10 -27.97 1.18
CA LYS A 335 -13.38 -29.21 1.46
C LYS A 335 -12.05 -28.96 2.16
N GLU A 336 -11.29 -27.96 1.73
CA GLU A 336 -10.02 -27.59 2.37
C GLU A 336 -10.25 -27.07 3.79
N ALA A 337 -11.24 -26.20 3.98
CA ALA A 337 -11.57 -25.67 5.29
C ALA A 337 -11.99 -26.77 6.28
N VAL A 338 -12.84 -27.72 5.84
CA VAL A 338 -13.24 -28.88 6.65
C VAL A 338 -12.08 -29.84 6.91
N ALA A 339 -11.14 -29.99 5.96
CA ALA A 339 -9.94 -30.79 6.18
C ALA A 339 -8.99 -30.15 7.21
N ALA A 340 -8.89 -28.83 7.23
CA ALA A 340 -8.09 -28.07 8.20
C ALA A 340 -8.70 -28.06 9.61
N TYR A 341 -9.98 -27.71 9.72
CA TYR A 341 -10.63 -27.42 11.00
C TYR A 341 -11.52 -28.55 11.54
N GLY A 342 -11.72 -29.62 10.77
CA GLY A 342 -12.66 -30.69 11.08
C GLY A 342 -14.10 -30.33 10.75
N GLN A 343 -15.05 -31.10 11.28
CA GLN A 343 -16.48 -30.84 11.07
C GLN A 343 -16.90 -29.55 11.81
N PRO A 344 -17.59 -28.61 11.14
CA PRO A 344 -18.08 -27.40 11.78
C PRO A 344 -19.16 -27.74 12.83
N ASN A 345 -19.22 -26.93 13.88
CA ASN A 345 -20.24 -27.01 14.92
C ASN A 345 -21.62 -26.54 14.42
N ASP A 346 -21.64 -25.55 13.52
CA ASP A 346 -22.85 -25.03 12.89
C ASP A 346 -22.63 -24.78 11.40
N ILE A 347 -23.67 -25.05 10.60
CA ILE A 347 -23.70 -24.81 9.16
C ILE A 347 -24.98 -24.07 8.82
N LEU A 348 -24.84 -22.90 8.19
CA LEU A 348 -25.97 -22.14 7.66
C LEU A 348 -25.82 -21.98 6.14
N ASP A 349 -26.74 -22.58 5.39
CA ASP A 349 -26.79 -22.46 3.94
C ASP A 349 -27.77 -21.35 3.53
N LYS A 350 -27.30 -20.39 2.72
CA LYS A 350 -28.10 -19.29 2.15
C LYS A 350 -28.20 -19.36 0.62
N GLY A 351 -27.94 -20.52 0.03
CA GLY A 351 -27.98 -20.74 -1.42
C GLY A 351 -26.69 -20.31 -2.10
N SER A 352 -26.42 -19.01 -2.19
CA SER A 352 -25.22 -18.49 -2.87
C SER A 352 -23.95 -18.54 -2.01
N ALA A 353 -24.10 -18.76 -0.70
CA ALA A 353 -23.00 -18.92 0.23
C ALA A 353 -23.41 -19.78 1.43
N LYS A 354 -22.43 -20.46 2.01
CA LYS A 354 -22.56 -21.21 3.27
C LYS A 354 -21.70 -20.57 4.35
N LYS A 355 -22.24 -20.48 5.56
CA LYS A 355 -21.47 -20.18 6.78
C LYS A 355 -21.09 -21.51 7.43
N LEU A 356 -19.80 -21.71 7.65
CA LEU A 356 -19.26 -22.82 8.44
C LEU A 356 -18.66 -22.24 9.72
N GLU A 357 -19.05 -22.76 10.87
CA GLU A 357 -18.61 -22.23 12.17
C GLU A 357 -18.00 -23.32 13.04
N TRP A 358 -16.79 -23.07 13.55
CA TRP A 358 -16.09 -23.89 14.53
C TRP A 358 -16.00 -23.14 15.86
N SER A 359 -17.13 -23.09 16.58
CA SER A 359 -17.32 -22.31 17.82
C SER A 359 -16.27 -22.64 18.89
N ASN A 360 -15.87 -23.91 19.02
CA ASN A 360 -14.85 -24.35 19.97
C ASN A 360 -13.43 -23.85 19.63
N GLN A 361 -13.20 -23.43 18.39
CA GLN A 361 -11.94 -22.86 17.92
C GLN A 361 -12.01 -21.33 17.77
N GLY A 362 -13.21 -20.74 17.84
CA GLY A 362 -13.39 -19.29 17.70
C GLY A 362 -13.18 -18.78 16.28
N ILE A 363 -13.63 -19.54 15.28
CA ILE A 363 -13.54 -19.17 13.86
C ILE A 363 -14.80 -19.56 13.10
N LEU A 364 -15.25 -18.70 12.19
CA LEU A 364 -16.26 -19.03 11.19
C LEU A 364 -15.84 -18.48 9.82
N MET A 365 -16.30 -19.12 8.76
CA MET A 365 -16.00 -18.75 7.38
C MET A 365 -17.28 -18.67 6.56
N TRP A 366 -17.39 -17.64 5.72
CA TRP A 366 -18.36 -17.60 4.63
C TRP A 366 -17.71 -18.12 3.36
N ILE A 367 -18.34 -19.11 2.73
CA ILE A 367 -17.82 -19.81 1.56
C ILE A 367 -18.86 -19.70 0.44
N SER A 368 -18.46 -19.19 -0.72
CA SER A 368 -19.27 -19.19 -1.94
C SER A 368 -18.74 -20.23 -2.94
N ASP A 369 -19.32 -20.26 -4.13
CA ASP A 369 -18.78 -20.94 -5.32
C ASP A 369 -17.31 -20.61 -5.64
N GLN A 370 -16.85 -19.41 -5.26
CA GLN A 370 -15.47 -18.95 -5.43
C GLN A 370 -14.55 -19.32 -4.25
N GLY A 371 -15.04 -20.06 -3.27
CA GLY A 371 -14.30 -20.42 -2.05
C GLY A 371 -14.55 -19.47 -0.88
N VAL A 372 -13.63 -19.45 0.10
CA VAL A 372 -13.72 -18.57 1.29
C VAL A 372 -13.74 -17.11 0.85
N THR A 373 -14.78 -16.39 1.27
CA THR A 373 -15.04 -14.98 0.94
C THR A 373 -14.91 -14.05 2.15
N GLN A 374 -15.11 -14.59 3.36
CA GLN A 374 -14.89 -13.89 4.62
C GLN A 374 -14.44 -14.89 5.68
N THR A 375 -13.46 -14.49 6.49
CA THR A 375 -13.08 -15.20 7.71
C THR A 375 -13.40 -14.33 8.91
N VAL A 376 -14.02 -14.90 9.93
CA VAL A 376 -14.42 -14.18 11.14
C VAL A 376 -13.86 -14.90 12.37
N ILE A 377 -13.28 -14.14 13.29
CA ILE A 377 -12.62 -14.63 14.50
C ILE A 377 -13.32 -14.04 15.72
N PHE A 378 -13.58 -14.89 16.70
CA PHE A 378 -14.32 -14.52 17.92
C PHE A 378 -13.83 -15.38 19.09
N LYS A 379 -14.19 -15.00 20.31
CA LYS A 379 -13.81 -15.80 21.49
C LYS A 379 -14.49 -17.17 21.44
N PRO A 380 -13.75 -18.29 21.58
CA PRO A 380 -14.34 -19.63 21.58
C PRO A 380 -15.41 -19.81 22.67
N TYR A 381 -16.43 -20.61 22.38
CA TYR A 381 -17.54 -20.89 23.29
C TYR A 381 -18.09 -22.33 23.19
#